data_AF-A0A7W1CP51-F1
#
_entry.id   AF-A0A7W1CP51-F1
#
_cell.length_a   1.000
_cell.length_b   1.000
_cell.length_c   1.000
_cell.angle_alpha   90.00
_cell.angle_beta   90.00
_cell.angle_gamma   90.00
#
_symmetry.space_group_name_H-M   'P 1'
#
loop_
_entity.id
_entity.type
_entity.pdbx_description
1 polymer ?
#
loop_
_entity_poly.entity_id
_entity_poly.type
_entity_poly.pdbx_seq_one_letter_code
_entity_poly.pdbx_strand_id
1 'polypeptide(L)'
;MTAGRSGAGWAALVVIGAALATAPGYRTAAAPDDDVVLTLVDQDFAIAADHPWTASYTIEGTGAVLDDLATTTTVAPPARTGAPTAAPGPAAGVVTVRLHGRIGARAALQDALSGDVGPPLDELELPLDEVITVDGDAVSLALAVPTTTEPSETALTLPAPGLYPVSIEVRAGSRSLAEHATFLDRLPIEPAAAPAMGVAVLATIDDPGVAAATDQLAAAHEQLEALVELGTTADAPLSVALPPAVEPVLVEDPELADALGDALATSE
;
A
#
# COMPACT_ATOMS: atom_id res chain seq x y z
N MET A 1 4.40 -45.81 -28.91
CA MET A 1 3.10 -45.28 -29.40
C MET A 1 2.13 -45.36 -28.22
N THR A 2 1.31 -44.32 -28.00
CA THR A 2 0.60 -43.84 -26.76
C THR A 2 1.51 -43.09 -25.78
N ALA A 3 1.65 -41.75 -25.83
CA ALA A 3 0.70 -40.67 -25.45
C ALA A 3 0.24 -40.84 -23.98
N GLY A 4 0.41 -39.92 -23.03
CA GLY A 4 0.50 -38.45 -23.08
C GLY A 4 -0.63 -37.91 -22.19
N ARG A 5 -0.30 -37.32 -21.04
CA ARG A 5 -1.17 -36.42 -20.26
C ARG A 5 -0.30 -35.57 -19.34
N SER A 6 0.09 -34.41 -19.87
CA SER A 6 0.63 -33.29 -19.11
C SER A 6 -0.57 -32.59 -18.47
N GLY A 7 -0.66 -32.63 -17.15
CA GLY A 7 -1.62 -31.86 -16.38
C GLY A 7 -1.02 -30.48 -16.12
N ALA A 8 -1.39 -29.50 -16.93
CA ALA A 8 -1.18 -28.10 -16.62
C ALA A 8 -2.12 -27.72 -15.47
N GLY A 9 -1.60 -27.68 -14.25
CA GLY A 9 -2.27 -27.06 -13.11
C GLY A 9 -2.14 -25.55 -13.27
N TRP A 10 -3.22 -24.90 -13.70
CA TRP A 10 -3.33 -23.45 -13.65
C TRP A 10 -3.68 -23.09 -12.21
N ALA A 11 -2.73 -22.50 -11.47
CA ALA A 11 -3.03 -21.86 -10.20
C ALA A 11 -3.84 -20.59 -10.51
N ALA A 12 -5.08 -20.56 -10.07
CA ALA A 12 -5.93 -19.39 -10.15
C ALA A 12 -5.39 -18.35 -9.16
N LEU A 13 -4.89 -17.23 -9.70
CA LEU A 13 -4.55 -16.04 -8.94
C LEU A 13 -5.87 -15.38 -8.50
N VAL A 14 -6.21 -15.52 -7.21
CA VAL A 14 -7.31 -14.77 -6.61
C VAL A 14 -6.72 -13.47 -6.09
N VAL A 15 -6.93 -12.38 -6.84
CA VAL A 15 -6.63 -11.02 -6.37
C VAL A 15 -7.78 -10.63 -5.44
N ILE A 16 -7.55 -10.71 -4.14
CA ILE A 16 -8.49 -10.23 -3.13
C ILE A 16 -8.29 -8.72 -3.04
N GLY A 17 -9.18 -7.97 -3.69
CA GLY A 17 -9.36 -6.55 -3.43
C GLY A 17 -9.99 -6.37 -2.06
N ALA A 18 -9.17 -6.45 -1.00
CA ALA A 18 -9.60 -6.05 0.33
C ALA A 18 -9.96 -4.56 0.27
N ALA A 19 -11.18 -4.23 0.70
CA ALA A 19 -11.57 -2.86 0.93
C ALA A 19 -10.51 -2.20 1.82
N LEU A 20 -9.81 -1.22 1.26
CA LEU A 20 -8.77 -0.45 1.92
C LEU A 20 -9.36 0.18 3.18
N ALA A 21 -9.14 -0.44 4.33
CA ALA A 21 -8.76 0.35 5.48
C ALA A 21 -7.56 1.17 4.99
N THR A 22 -7.73 2.49 4.87
CA THR A 22 -6.63 3.41 4.61
C THR A 22 -5.51 3.03 5.56
N ALA A 23 -4.49 2.32 5.04
CA ALA A 23 -3.33 2.01 5.83
C ALA A 23 -2.80 3.36 6.33
N PRO A 24 -2.51 3.53 7.63
CA PRO A 24 -1.98 4.78 8.12
C PRO A 24 -0.67 5.04 7.39
N GLY A 25 -0.71 5.92 6.38
CA GLY A 25 0.48 6.50 5.79
C GLY A 25 1.17 7.29 6.88
N TYR A 26 2.36 6.88 7.29
CA TYR A 26 3.11 7.61 8.30
C TYR A 26 3.81 8.77 7.60
N ARG A 27 3.54 9.99 8.07
CA ARG A 27 4.32 11.17 7.66
C ARG A 27 5.70 11.05 8.28
N THR A 28 6.73 10.88 7.46
CA THR A 28 8.10 11.19 7.87
C THR A 28 8.20 12.69 8.19
N ALA A 29 9.09 13.05 9.13
CA ALA A 29 9.15 14.38 9.71
C ALA A 29 9.21 15.48 8.64
N ALA A 30 8.24 16.40 8.71
CA ALA A 30 7.95 17.42 7.71
C ALA A 30 9.20 18.17 7.20
N ALA A 31 9.33 18.22 5.87
CA ALA A 31 10.10 19.25 5.20
C ALA A 31 9.48 20.63 5.50
N PRO A 32 10.26 21.72 5.61
CA PRO A 32 9.82 23.00 6.17
C PRO A 32 8.83 23.83 5.32
N ASP A 33 8.22 23.26 4.29
CA ASP A 33 7.17 23.89 3.46
C ASP A 33 5.98 22.91 3.31
N ASP A 34 5.12 22.86 4.32
CA ASP A 34 3.97 21.95 4.52
C ASP A 34 2.80 22.09 3.51
N ASP A 35 3.06 22.57 2.29
CA ASP A 35 2.00 22.93 1.35
C ASP A 35 1.57 21.79 0.42
N VAL A 36 2.22 20.62 0.48
CA VAL A 36 1.88 19.47 -0.35
C VAL A 36 1.81 18.18 0.47
N VAL A 37 0.69 17.47 0.35
CA VAL A 37 0.42 16.19 1.01
C VAL A 37 0.31 15.12 -0.06
N LEU A 38 1.10 14.05 0.11
CA LEU A 38 1.01 12.84 -0.70
C LEU A 38 0.18 11.80 0.04
N THR A 39 -1.01 11.50 -0.49
CA THR A 39 -1.97 10.55 0.11
C THR A 39 -2.00 9.29 -0.71
N LEU A 40 -1.66 8.14 -0.09
CA LEU A 40 -1.75 6.84 -0.72
C LEU A 40 -3.23 6.47 -0.93
N VAL A 41 -3.59 6.18 -2.18
CA VAL A 41 -4.94 5.75 -2.57
C VAL A 41 -5.01 4.24 -2.64
N ASP A 42 -4.04 3.62 -3.31
CA ASP A 42 -4.02 2.19 -3.59
C ASP A 42 -2.58 1.72 -3.80
N GLN A 43 -2.28 0.47 -3.46
CA GLN A 43 -0.99 -0.16 -3.80
C GLN A 43 -1.05 -1.69 -3.69
N ASP A 44 -0.13 -2.34 -4.39
CA ASP A 44 0.19 -3.75 -4.18
C ASP A 44 1.08 -3.90 -2.93
N PHE A 45 0.51 -4.29 -1.80
CA PHE A 45 1.30 -4.52 -0.57
C PHE A 45 2.16 -5.78 -0.64
N ALA A 46 1.84 -6.70 -1.55
CA ALA A 46 2.56 -7.96 -1.71
C ALA A 46 2.81 -8.25 -3.20
N ILE A 47 4.07 -8.55 -3.55
CA ILE A 47 4.46 -8.83 -4.94
C ILE A 47 5.22 -10.15 -5.05
N ALA A 48 5.05 -10.81 -6.19
CA ALA A 48 5.92 -11.92 -6.59
C ALA A 48 7.33 -11.40 -6.95
N ALA A 49 8.31 -12.31 -6.94
CA ALA A 49 9.66 -11.97 -7.42
C ALA A 49 9.61 -11.51 -8.89
N ASP A 50 10.40 -10.47 -9.19
CA ASP A 50 10.54 -9.88 -10.53
C ASP A 50 9.22 -9.32 -11.11
N HIS A 51 8.22 -9.06 -10.26
CA HIS A 51 6.97 -8.41 -10.63
C HIS A 51 7.02 -6.91 -10.29
N PRO A 52 6.55 -6.01 -11.16
CA PRO A 52 6.51 -4.59 -10.80
C PRO A 52 5.62 -4.36 -9.58
N TRP A 53 6.05 -3.42 -8.74
CA TRP A 53 5.24 -2.88 -7.65
C TRP A 53 4.44 -1.69 -8.16
N THR A 54 3.14 -1.64 -7.87
CA THR A 54 2.29 -0.51 -8.25
C THR A 54 1.76 0.22 -7.02
N ALA A 55 1.68 1.55 -7.14
CA ALA A 55 1.10 2.41 -6.11
C ALA A 55 0.50 3.67 -6.75
N SER A 56 -0.65 4.10 -6.23
CA SER A 56 -1.38 5.28 -6.68
C SER A 56 -1.52 6.27 -5.53
N TYR A 57 -1.26 7.54 -5.81
CA TYR A 57 -1.39 8.62 -4.82
C TYR A 57 -2.22 9.77 -5.36
N THR A 58 -2.88 10.49 -4.46
CA THR A 58 -3.32 11.86 -4.69
C THR A 58 -2.32 12.84 -4.11
N ILE A 59 -2.11 13.94 -4.82
CA ILE A 59 -1.28 15.05 -4.38
C ILE A 59 -2.22 16.22 -4.09
N GLU A 60 -2.29 16.63 -2.83
CA GLU A 60 -3.07 17.79 -2.40
C GLU A 60 -2.11 18.92 -2.04
N GLY A 61 -2.40 20.16 -2.42
CA GLY A 61 -1.57 21.27 -2.02
C GLY A 61 -2.01 22.64 -2.51
N THR A 62 -1.21 23.67 -2.20
CA THR A 62 -1.48 25.04 -2.64
C THR A 62 -1.34 25.15 -4.17
N GLY A 63 -2.27 25.85 -4.83
CA GLY A 63 -2.33 25.95 -6.30
C GLY A 63 -1.02 26.39 -6.97
N ALA A 64 -0.21 27.26 -6.34
CA ALA A 64 1.10 27.65 -6.88
C ALA A 64 2.11 26.49 -6.94
N VAL A 65 2.04 25.53 -6.02
CA VAL A 65 2.92 24.35 -6.02
C VAL A 65 2.42 23.30 -7.01
N LEU A 66 1.09 23.17 -7.15
CA LEU A 66 0.49 22.33 -8.18
C LEU A 66 0.75 22.88 -9.59
N ASP A 67 0.80 24.20 -9.76
CA ASP A 67 1.19 24.87 -11.00
C ASP A 67 2.65 24.58 -11.37
N ASP A 68 3.58 24.53 -10.40
CA ASP A 68 4.97 24.12 -10.64
C ASP A 68 5.03 22.66 -11.14
N LEU A 69 4.25 21.75 -10.53
CA LEU A 69 4.14 20.36 -10.98
C LEU A 69 3.57 20.27 -12.41
N ALA A 70 2.51 21.02 -12.70
CA ALA A 70 1.86 21.03 -14.02
C ALA A 70 2.75 21.65 -15.11
N THR A 71 3.47 22.73 -14.79
CA THR A 71 4.37 23.42 -15.74
C THR A 71 5.53 22.52 -16.19
N THR A 72 5.92 21.55 -15.35
CA THR A 72 6.96 20.56 -15.66
C THR A 72 6.57 19.64 -16.83
N THR A 73 5.27 19.42 -17.07
CA THR A 73 4.78 18.49 -18.11
C THR A 73 4.60 19.13 -19.50
N THR A 74 4.76 20.45 -19.61
CA THR A 74 4.56 21.14 -20.90
C THR A 74 5.83 21.12 -21.74
N VAL A 75 6.05 20.04 -22.49
CA VAL A 75 7.05 20.01 -23.56
C VAL A 75 6.53 20.87 -24.72
N ALA A 76 7.18 22.02 -24.95
CA ALA A 76 6.85 22.89 -26.08
C ALA A 76 7.06 22.16 -27.42
N PRO A 77 6.13 22.31 -28.41
CA PRO A 77 6.32 21.74 -29.75
C PRO A 77 7.62 22.27 -30.39
N PRO A 78 8.37 21.45 -31.16
CA PRO A 78 9.66 21.87 -31.70
C PRO A 78 9.49 23.04 -32.68
N ALA A 79 9.88 24.23 -32.24
CA ALA A 79 9.99 25.40 -33.11
C ALA A 79 11.21 25.25 -34.03
N ARG A 80 10.97 25.35 -35.35
CA ARG A 80 12.01 25.29 -36.38
C ARG A 80 12.97 26.48 -36.27
N THR A 81 14.24 26.15 -36.10
CA THR A 81 15.48 26.85 -36.53
C THR A 81 15.59 28.37 -36.28
N GLY A 82 16.21 28.73 -35.17
CA GLY A 82 16.83 30.04 -34.93
C GLY A 82 17.28 30.19 -33.47
N ALA A 83 18.57 29.99 -33.19
CA ALA A 83 19.12 30.18 -31.84
C ALA A 83 19.04 31.67 -31.42
N PRO A 84 18.68 31.96 -30.16
CA PRO A 84 19.72 32.17 -29.15
C PRO A 84 19.47 31.39 -27.86
N THR A 85 20.55 31.19 -27.11
CA THR A 85 20.68 30.64 -25.75
C THR A 85 19.35 30.48 -24.99
N ALA A 86 18.87 29.25 -24.91
CA ALA A 86 17.77 28.88 -24.02
C ALA A 86 18.17 29.21 -22.58
N ALA A 87 17.33 29.99 -21.89
CA ALA A 87 17.29 29.99 -20.44
C ALA A 87 17.17 28.53 -19.95
N PRO A 88 17.71 28.17 -18.76
CA PRO A 88 17.47 26.84 -18.21
C PRO A 88 15.97 26.59 -18.21
N GLY A 89 15.54 25.51 -18.88
CA GLY A 89 14.13 25.11 -18.92
C GLY A 89 13.60 24.86 -17.49
N PRO A 90 12.28 24.78 -17.31
CA PRO A 90 11.70 24.41 -16.03
C PRO A 90 12.39 23.14 -15.51
N ALA A 91 12.81 23.16 -14.25
CA ALA A 91 13.55 22.05 -13.66
C ALA A 91 12.67 20.79 -13.75
N ALA A 92 13.15 19.77 -14.44
CA ALA A 92 12.44 18.49 -14.55
C ALA A 92 12.17 17.95 -13.13
N GLY A 93 10.90 17.63 -12.88
CA GLY A 93 10.47 16.99 -11.64
C GLY A 93 10.89 15.53 -11.64
N VAL A 94 11.17 14.99 -10.47
CA VAL A 94 11.60 13.61 -10.28
C VAL A 94 10.84 13.02 -9.10
N VAL A 95 10.41 11.77 -9.23
CA VAL A 95 9.96 10.95 -8.12
C VAL A 95 11.06 9.97 -7.76
N THR A 96 11.57 10.06 -6.54
CA THR A 96 12.59 9.15 -6.03
C THR A 96 11.91 8.10 -5.16
N VAL A 97 12.05 6.83 -5.53
CA VAL A 97 11.55 5.68 -4.78
C VAL A 97 12.73 4.98 -4.13
N ARG A 98 12.75 4.88 -2.80
CA ARG A 98 13.82 4.26 -2.03
C ARG A 98 13.31 3.02 -1.34
N LEU A 99 14.03 1.92 -1.53
CA LEU A 99 13.82 0.68 -0.80
C LEU A 99 14.75 0.65 0.41
N HIS A 100 14.23 0.30 1.58
CA HIS A 100 15.03 0.21 2.81
C HIS A 100 15.34 -1.25 3.18
N GLY A 101 16.14 -1.46 4.22
CA GLY A 101 16.48 -2.80 4.68
C GLY A 101 15.25 -3.63 5.10
N ARG A 102 15.27 -4.94 4.83
CA ARG A 102 14.19 -5.85 5.21
C ARG A 102 13.94 -5.84 6.71
N ILE A 103 12.68 -5.72 7.12
CA ILE A 103 12.25 -5.86 8.51
C ILE A 103 12.27 -7.34 8.90
N GLY A 104 13.18 -7.69 9.82
CA GLY A 104 13.29 -9.04 10.36
C GLY A 104 12.81 -9.19 11.81
N ALA A 105 12.39 -8.09 12.46
CA ALA A 105 12.01 -8.09 13.87
C ALA A 105 10.94 -7.04 14.17
N ARG A 106 10.12 -7.31 15.20
CA ARG A 106 9.04 -6.40 15.64
C ARG A 106 9.54 -5.01 16.03
N ALA A 107 10.70 -4.90 16.68
CA ALA A 107 11.27 -3.61 17.05
C ALA A 107 11.57 -2.75 15.80
N ALA A 108 12.19 -3.34 14.78
CA ALA A 108 12.46 -2.66 13.51
C ALA A 108 11.17 -2.23 12.79
N LEU A 109 10.08 -3.00 12.91
CA LEU A 109 8.77 -2.56 12.42
C LEU A 109 8.27 -1.33 13.19
N GLN A 110 8.37 -1.31 14.52
CA GLN A 110 7.95 -0.15 15.32
C GLN A 110 8.79 1.10 15.01
N ASP A 111 10.09 0.94 14.77
CA ASP A 111 10.98 2.03 14.36
C ASP A 111 10.55 2.58 12.99
N ALA A 112 10.31 1.70 12.00
CA ALA A 112 9.83 2.08 10.68
C ALA A 112 8.47 2.79 10.72
N LEU A 113 7.51 2.30 11.52
CA LEU A 113 6.21 2.96 11.74
C LEU A 113 6.35 4.31 12.45
N SER A 114 7.46 4.54 13.16
CA SER A 114 7.78 5.83 13.79
C SER A 114 8.55 6.76 12.83
N GLY A 115 8.78 6.34 11.58
CA GLY A 115 9.51 7.09 10.56
C GLY A 115 11.02 6.80 10.51
N ASP A 116 11.55 5.92 11.37
CA ASP A 116 12.95 5.50 11.32
C ASP A 116 13.09 4.19 10.53
N VAL A 117 13.21 4.34 9.21
CA VAL A 117 13.35 3.22 8.25
C VAL A 117 14.80 2.84 7.96
N GLY A 118 15.77 3.51 8.59
CA GLY A 118 17.20 3.30 8.33
C GLY A 118 17.65 3.76 6.93
N PRO A 119 18.93 3.52 6.56
CA PRO A 119 19.46 3.94 5.26
C PRO A 119 18.79 3.17 4.10
N PRO A 120 18.68 3.80 2.92
CA PRO A 120 18.17 3.12 1.73
C PRO A 120 19.14 2.01 1.32
N LEU A 121 18.56 0.85 0.99
CA LEU A 121 19.23 -0.28 0.37
C LEU A 121 19.40 -0.06 -1.14
N ASP A 122 18.37 0.49 -1.77
CA ASP A 122 18.33 0.77 -3.21
C ASP A 122 17.45 1.99 -3.51
N GLU A 123 17.64 2.62 -4.67
CA GLU A 123 16.94 3.82 -5.08
C GLU A 123 16.67 3.82 -6.59
N LEU A 124 15.46 4.24 -6.98
CA LEU A 124 15.08 4.44 -8.37
C LEU A 124 14.49 5.84 -8.55
N GLU A 125 14.99 6.58 -9.54
CA GLU A 125 14.44 7.88 -9.94
C GLU A 125 13.55 7.70 -11.18
N LEU A 126 12.32 8.21 -11.09
CA LEU A 126 11.33 8.22 -12.17
C LEU A 126 11.08 9.66 -12.62
N PRO A 127 11.04 9.94 -13.94
CA PRO A 127 10.65 11.26 -14.44
C PRO A 127 9.21 11.56 -14.01
N LEU A 128 9.00 12.71 -13.36
CA LEU A 128 7.67 13.05 -12.83
C LEU A 128 6.60 13.12 -13.94
N ASP A 129 6.97 13.55 -15.14
CA ASP A 129 6.10 13.67 -16.31
C ASP A 129 5.60 12.32 -16.86
N GLU A 130 6.25 11.21 -16.52
CA GLU A 130 5.80 9.87 -16.89
C GLU A 130 4.78 9.28 -15.92
N VAL A 131 4.77 9.76 -14.67
CA VAL A 131 3.97 9.16 -13.57
C VAL A 131 2.87 10.07 -13.04
N ILE A 132 2.93 11.38 -13.32
CA ILE A 132 1.93 12.35 -12.87
C ILE A 132 0.78 12.47 -13.87
N THR A 133 -0.44 12.58 -13.36
CA THR A 133 -1.63 12.94 -14.15
C THR A 133 -2.34 14.11 -13.48
N VAL A 134 -2.60 15.16 -14.26
CA VAL A 134 -3.32 16.37 -13.84
C VAL A 134 -4.67 16.41 -14.57
N ASP A 135 -5.77 16.35 -13.83
CA ASP A 135 -7.13 16.47 -14.36
C ASP A 135 -7.89 17.59 -13.64
N GLY A 136 -7.92 18.77 -14.26
CA GLY A 136 -8.44 19.98 -13.62
C GLY A 136 -7.62 20.36 -12.39
N ASP A 137 -8.25 20.40 -11.23
CA ASP A 137 -7.62 20.68 -9.93
C ASP A 137 -7.09 19.41 -9.23
N ALA A 138 -7.36 18.22 -9.78
CA ALA A 138 -6.92 16.96 -9.20
C ALA A 138 -5.55 16.56 -9.76
N VAL A 139 -4.59 16.35 -8.86
CA VAL A 139 -3.26 15.82 -9.20
C VAL A 139 -3.12 14.42 -8.62
N SER A 140 -2.75 13.48 -9.48
CA SER A 140 -2.55 12.08 -9.12
C SER A 140 -1.19 11.59 -9.61
N LEU A 141 -0.66 10.59 -8.92
CA LEU A 141 0.62 9.95 -9.21
C LEU A 141 0.38 8.45 -9.33
N ALA A 142 0.73 7.85 -10.46
CA ALA A 142 0.66 6.41 -10.69
C ALA A 142 2.07 5.85 -10.88
N LEU A 143 2.52 5.06 -9.91
CA LEU A 143 3.83 4.42 -9.91
C LEU A 143 3.71 2.98 -10.39
N ALA A 144 4.56 2.61 -11.34
CA ALA A 144 4.80 1.24 -11.76
C ALA A 144 6.31 0.97 -11.69
N VAL A 145 6.78 0.58 -10.50
CA VAL A 145 8.20 0.44 -10.20
C VAL A 145 8.67 -0.96 -10.54
N PRO A 146 9.56 -1.14 -11.52
CA PRO A 146 10.12 -2.46 -11.81
C PRO A 146 10.88 -2.99 -10.60
N THR A 147 10.75 -4.28 -10.32
CA THR A 147 11.51 -4.94 -9.26
C THR A 147 12.29 -6.13 -9.78
N THR A 148 13.36 -6.48 -9.08
CA THR A 148 14.28 -7.57 -9.46
C THR A 148 14.90 -8.21 -8.23
N THR A 149 15.31 -9.46 -8.36
CA THR A 149 16.10 -10.16 -7.34
C THR A 149 17.61 -9.91 -7.46
N GLU A 150 18.08 -9.48 -8.62
CA GLU A 150 19.48 -9.17 -8.91
C GLU A 150 19.70 -7.66 -9.06
N PRO A 151 20.88 -7.12 -8.70
CA PRO A 151 21.19 -5.69 -8.81
C PRO A 151 20.87 -5.12 -10.19
N SER A 152 20.17 -4.00 -10.24
CA SER A 152 19.77 -3.31 -11.48
C SER A 152 19.84 -1.80 -11.30
N GLU A 153 20.12 -1.08 -12.40
CA GLU A 153 20.04 0.39 -12.45
C GLU A 153 18.63 0.87 -12.85
N THR A 154 17.74 -0.04 -13.22
CA THR A 154 16.42 0.28 -13.80
C THR A 154 15.25 -0.33 -13.03
N ALA A 155 15.54 -1.01 -11.92
CA ALA A 155 14.57 -1.72 -11.10
C ALA A 155 15.05 -1.76 -9.65
N LEU A 156 14.13 -1.71 -8.69
CA LEU A 156 14.47 -1.88 -7.28
C LEU A 156 14.87 -3.33 -6.98
N THR A 157 15.97 -3.50 -6.26
CA THR A 157 16.53 -4.80 -5.92
C THR A 157 15.96 -5.32 -4.59
N LEU A 158 15.08 -6.32 -4.66
CA LEU A 158 14.55 -7.03 -3.49
C LEU A 158 15.21 -8.44 -3.40
N PRO A 159 16.39 -8.58 -2.77
CA PRO A 159 17.20 -9.79 -2.87
C PRO A 159 16.59 -11.00 -2.15
N ALA A 160 15.82 -10.79 -1.08
CA ALA A 160 15.18 -11.87 -0.32
C ALA A 160 13.67 -11.63 -0.12
N PRO A 161 12.86 -12.68 0.11
CA PRO A 161 11.48 -12.51 0.54
C PRO A 161 11.36 -11.81 1.90
N GLY A 162 10.23 -11.14 2.12
CA GLY A 162 9.80 -10.49 3.36
C GLY A 162 9.45 -9.01 3.20
N LEU A 163 9.20 -8.35 4.33
CA LEU A 163 8.69 -6.98 4.39
C LEU A 163 9.80 -5.92 4.28
N TYR A 164 9.66 -4.99 3.35
CA TYR A 164 10.57 -3.87 3.10
C TYR A 164 9.84 -2.54 3.28
N PRO A 165 10.39 -1.58 4.03
CA PRO A 165 9.92 -0.20 3.97
C PRO A 165 10.29 0.43 2.63
N VAL A 166 9.40 1.25 2.10
CA VAL A 166 9.59 2.01 0.86
C VAL A 166 9.29 3.48 1.16
N SER A 167 10.20 4.39 0.84
CA SER A 167 9.93 5.83 0.88
C SER A 167 9.84 6.40 -0.53
N ILE A 168 8.91 7.32 -0.71
CA ILE A 168 8.60 7.98 -1.97
C ILE A 168 8.77 9.47 -1.73
N GLU A 169 9.62 10.11 -2.52
CA GLU A 169 9.88 11.55 -2.46
C GLU A 169 9.56 12.18 -3.82
N VAL A 170 8.69 13.18 -3.83
CA VAL A 170 8.40 13.99 -5.02
C VAL A 170 9.22 15.26 -4.97
N ARG A 171 10.05 15.50 -5.99
CA ARG A 171 10.91 16.68 -6.08
C ARG A 171 10.65 17.47 -7.36
N ALA A 172 10.73 18.80 -7.26
CA ALA A 172 10.84 19.69 -8.41
C ALA A 172 12.22 20.35 -8.40
N GLY A 173 13.10 19.93 -9.31
CA GLY A 173 14.50 20.32 -9.31
C GLY A 173 15.24 19.85 -8.04
N SER A 174 15.66 20.79 -7.18
CA SER A 174 16.35 20.49 -5.91
C SER A 174 15.43 20.58 -4.68
N ARG A 175 14.15 20.91 -4.86
CA ARG A 175 13.20 21.08 -3.76
C ARG A 175 12.39 19.81 -3.56
N SER A 176 12.39 19.28 -2.35
CA SER A 176 11.45 18.23 -1.92
C SER A 176 10.08 18.85 -1.70
N LEU A 177 9.06 18.32 -2.35
CA LEU A 177 7.70 18.82 -2.29
C LEU A 177 6.85 17.97 -1.34
N ALA A 178 6.96 16.65 -1.43
CA ALA A 178 6.23 15.74 -0.57
C ALA A 178 7.03 14.44 -0.37
N GLU A 179 6.82 13.81 0.77
CA GLU A 179 7.38 12.52 1.10
C GLU A 179 6.31 11.62 1.70
N HIS A 180 6.38 10.32 1.42
CA HIS A 180 5.52 9.31 2.00
C HIS A 180 6.29 8.02 2.22
N ALA A 181 6.01 7.30 3.30
CA ALA A 181 6.59 5.98 3.57
C ALA A 181 5.49 4.92 3.64
N THR A 182 5.77 3.76 3.07
CA THR A 182 4.88 2.60 2.99
C THR A 182 5.68 1.30 3.15
N PHE A 183 5.03 0.15 2.99
CA PHE A 183 5.65 -1.16 3.07
C PHE A 183 5.30 -2.02 1.86
N LEU A 184 6.26 -2.85 1.45
CA LEU A 184 6.16 -3.81 0.36
C LEU A 184 6.64 -5.17 0.87
N ASP A 185 5.78 -6.18 0.81
CA ASP A 185 6.13 -7.56 1.12
C ASP A 185 6.52 -8.31 -0.17
N ARG A 186 7.77 -8.77 -0.24
CA ARG A 186 8.19 -9.66 -1.32
C ARG A 186 7.84 -11.10 -0.95
N LEU A 187 6.96 -11.70 -1.73
CA LEU A 187 6.55 -13.09 -1.56
C LEU A 187 7.68 -14.07 -1.97
N PRO A 188 7.78 -15.23 -1.30
CA PRO A 188 8.70 -16.27 -1.71
C PRO A 188 8.26 -16.92 -3.04
N ILE A 189 9.22 -17.35 -3.85
CA ILE A 189 8.95 -18.02 -5.16
C ILE A 189 8.24 -19.36 -4.95
N GLU A 190 8.62 -20.07 -3.89
CA GLU A 190 7.94 -21.28 -3.43
C GLU A 190 7.18 -20.95 -2.15
N PRO A 191 5.95 -21.46 -1.95
CA PRO A 191 5.24 -21.26 -0.70
C PRO A 191 6.09 -21.79 0.45
N ALA A 192 6.56 -20.89 1.31
CA ALA A 192 7.27 -21.27 2.51
C ALA A 192 6.32 -22.08 3.39
N ALA A 193 6.83 -23.10 4.09
CA ALA A 193 6.03 -23.91 5.00
C ALA A 193 5.39 -23.09 6.15
N ALA A 194 5.89 -21.87 6.39
CA ALA A 194 5.27 -20.84 7.21
C ALA A 194 5.70 -19.44 6.71
N PRO A 195 4.81 -18.43 6.73
CA PRO A 195 5.16 -17.06 6.37
C PRO A 195 6.24 -16.50 7.31
N ALA A 196 7.10 -15.60 6.80
CA ALA A 196 8.20 -15.01 7.56
C ALA A 196 7.70 -14.12 8.73
N MET A 197 6.46 -13.63 8.63
CA MET A 197 5.78 -12.86 9.66
C MET A 197 4.32 -13.35 9.73
N GLY A 198 3.93 -13.93 10.86
CA GLY A 198 2.52 -14.20 11.13
C GLY A 198 1.84 -12.90 11.56
N VAL A 199 0.86 -12.44 10.80
CA VAL A 199 -0.01 -11.35 11.22
C VAL A 199 -1.18 -11.98 11.96
N ALA A 200 -1.35 -11.61 13.23
CA ALA A 200 -2.58 -11.90 13.96
C ALA A 200 -3.49 -10.69 13.82
N VAL A 201 -4.71 -10.91 13.34
CA VAL A 201 -5.72 -9.86 13.26
C VAL A 201 -6.45 -9.82 14.60
N LEU A 202 -6.42 -8.65 15.25
CA LEU A 202 -7.24 -8.40 16.43
C LEU A 202 -8.38 -7.47 16.03
N ALA A 203 -9.61 -7.99 16.07
CA ALA A 203 -10.82 -7.22 15.86
C ALA A 203 -11.51 -6.92 17.19
N THR A 204 -12.09 -5.73 17.29
CA THR A 204 -12.94 -5.34 18.41
C THR A 204 -14.28 -4.92 17.87
N ILE A 205 -15.36 -5.41 18.46
CA ILE A 205 -16.72 -4.92 18.20
C ILE A 205 -16.98 -3.77 19.17
N ASP A 206 -17.61 -2.70 18.68
CA ASP A 206 -17.97 -1.58 19.53
C ASP A 206 -18.94 -2.06 20.62
N ASP A 207 -18.70 -1.68 21.87
CA ASP A 207 -19.58 -2.06 22.99
C ASP A 207 -20.79 -1.11 23.03
N PRO A 208 -22.01 -1.55 22.66
CA PRO A 208 -23.18 -0.69 22.72
C PRO A 208 -23.66 -0.45 24.16
N GLY A 209 -23.10 -1.17 25.14
CA GLY A 209 -23.39 -1.06 26.56
C GLY A 209 -24.66 -1.79 26.99
N VAL A 210 -24.91 -1.82 28.31
CA VAL A 210 -25.98 -2.60 28.94
C VAL A 210 -27.42 -2.16 28.60
N ALA A 211 -27.57 -1.01 27.94
CA ALA A 211 -28.85 -0.45 27.52
C ALA A 211 -28.83 -0.09 26.03
N ALA A 212 -28.16 -0.93 25.24
CA ALA A 212 -28.04 -0.80 23.79
C ALA A 212 -29.41 -0.55 23.13
N ALA A 213 -29.48 0.50 22.32
CA ALA A 213 -30.62 0.75 21.46
C ALA A 213 -30.60 -0.17 20.23
N THR A 214 -31.74 -0.35 19.57
CA THR A 214 -31.89 -1.28 18.43
C THR A 214 -30.96 -0.96 17.27
N ASP A 215 -30.72 0.32 17.00
CA ASP A 215 -29.77 0.79 16.00
C ASP A 215 -28.32 0.44 16.33
N GLN A 216 -27.95 0.49 17.62
CA GLN A 216 -26.62 0.10 18.08
C GLN A 216 -26.40 -1.42 17.98
N LEU A 217 -27.44 -2.22 18.26
CA LEU A 217 -27.40 -3.68 18.07
C LEU A 217 -27.34 -4.06 16.59
N ALA A 218 -28.05 -3.34 15.71
CA ALA A 218 -27.94 -3.52 14.27
C ALA A 218 -26.54 -3.19 13.75
N ALA A 219 -25.92 -2.11 14.22
CA ALA A 219 -24.53 -1.80 13.86
C ALA A 219 -23.55 -2.89 14.34
N ALA A 220 -23.75 -3.44 15.54
CA ALA A 220 -22.94 -4.56 16.02
C ALA A 220 -23.13 -5.84 15.16
N HIS A 221 -24.35 -6.10 14.69
CA HIS A 221 -24.64 -7.19 13.76
C HIS A 221 -23.88 -7.03 12.43
N GLU A 222 -23.91 -5.85 11.83
CA GLU A 222 -23.13 -5.53 10.61
C GLU A 222 -21.61 -5.69 10.83
N GLN A 223 -21.08 -5.28 11.99
CA GLN A 223 -19.67 -5.47 12.33
C GLN A 223 -19.28 -6.94 12.46
N LEU A 224 -20.17 -7.78 12.99
CA LEU A 224 -19.96 -9.23 13.11
C LEU A 224 -20.01 -9.91 11.73
N GLU A 225 -20.90 -9.49 10.83
CA GLU A 225 -20.93 -9.99 9.44
C GLU A 225 -19.64 -9.64 8.69
N ALA A 226 -19.17 -8.40 8.80
CA ALA A 226 -17.91 -7.97 8.20
C ALA A 226 -16.70 -8.77 8.73
N LEU A 227 -16.76 -9.18 9.99
CA LEU A 227 -15.72 -9.99 10.63
C LEU A 227 -15.73 -11.45 10.14
N VAL A 228 -16.91 -12.03 9.89
CA VAL A 228 -17.03 -13.34 9.23
C VAL A 228 -16.48 -13.28 7.81
N GLU A 229 -16.82 -12.25 7.05
CA GLU A 229 -16.25 -12.03 5.71
C GLU A 229 -14.73 -11.93 5.76
N LEU A 230 -14.20 -11.16 6.73
CA LEU A 230 -12.76 -11.05 6.95
C LEU A 230 -12.13 -12.41 7.28
N GLY A 231 -12.68 -13.18 8.22
CA GLY A 231 -12.10 -14.47 8.63
C GLY A 231 -12.21 -15.57 7.58
N THR A 232 -13.20 -15.49 6.68
CA THR A 232 -13.30 -16.42 5.53
C THR A 232 -12.38 -16.04 4.37
N THR A 233 -12.01 -14.77 4.28
CA THR A 233 -11.16 -14.23 3.20
C THR A 233 -9.69 -14.17 3.59
N ALA A 234 -9.39 -13.87 4.85
CA ALA A 234 -8.04 -13.73 5.37
C ALA A 234 -7.50 -15.10 5.83
N ASP A 235 -6.38 -15.51 5.26
CA ASP A 235 -5.61 -16.69 5.70
C ASP A 235 -4.70 -16.32 6.89
N ALA A 236 -5.30 -15.85 7.98
CA ALA A 236 -4.58 -15.34 9.15
C ALA A 236 -5.31 -15.64 10.47
N PRO A 237 -4.58 -15.91 11.57
CA PRO A 237 -5.17 -16.04 12.90
C PRO A 237 -5.99 -14.82 13.30
N LEU A 238 -7.26 -15.03 13.63
CA LEU A 238 -8.22 -13.99 13.96
C LEU A 238 -8.60 -14.11 15.44
N SER A 239 -8.38 -13.04 16.19
CA SER A 239 -8.80 -12.94 17.59
C SER A 239 -9.78 -11.79 17.73
N VAL A 240 -10.87 -12.03 18.47
CA VAL A 240 -11.99 -11.07 18.56
C VAL A 240 -12.32 -10.82 20.01
N ALA A 241 -12.42 -9.55 20.38
CA ALA A 241 -13.00 -9.15 21.66
C ALA A 241 -14.49 -8.84 21.45
N LEU A 242 -15.36 -9.71 21.98
CA LEU A 242 -16.81 -9.55 21.93
C LEU A 242 -17.34 -8.96 23.25
N PRO A 243 -17.96 -7.77 23.21
CA PRO A 243 -18.67 -7.23 24.36
C PRO A 243 -19.83 -8.15 24.83
N PRO A 244 -20.13 -8.26 26.12
CA PRO A 244 -21.29 -9.03 26.58
C PRO A 244 -22.62 -8.52 26.01
N ALA A 245 -22.69 -7.23 25.69
CA ALA A 245 -23.89 -6.60 25.15
C ALA A 245 -24.26 -7.07 23.73
N VAL A 246 -23.35 -7.74 23.01
CA VAL A 246 -23.62 -8.31 21.68
C VAL A 246 -24.06 -9.78 21.72
N GLU A 247 -24.04 -10.44 22.88
CA GLU A 247 -24.55 -11.81 23.03
C GLU A 247 -26.00 -11.99 22.53
N PRO A 248 -26.95 -11.05 22.80
CA PRO A 248 -28.31 -11.17 22.27
C PRO A 248 -28.36 -11.23 20.74
N VAL A 249 -27.48 -10.52 20.04
CA VAL A 249 -27.41 -10.53 18.57
C VAL A 249 -27.07 -11.94 18.06
N LEU A 250 -26.08 -12.59 18.67
CA LEU A 250 -25.67 -13.95 18.32
C LEU A 250 -26.71 -15.01 18.70
N VAL A 251 -27.52 -14.75 19.74
CA VAL A 251 -28.64 -15.64 20.12
C VAL A 251 -29.82 -15.48 19.16
N GLU A 252 -30.07 -14.27 18.67
CA GLU A 252 -31.12 -13.96 17.70
C GLU A 252 -30.76 -14.47 16.29
N ASP A 253 -29.48 -14.48 15.93
CA ASP A 253 -28.94 -14.96 14.66
C ASP A 253 -27.92 -16.11 14.87
N PRO A 254 -28.40 -17.36 15.01
CA PRO A 254 -27.52 -18.51 15.21
C PRO A 254 -26.68 -18.84 13.97
N GLU A 255 -27.12 -18.46 12.76
CA GLU A 255 -26.35 -18.70 11.53
C GLU A 255 -25.09 -17.83 11.53
N LEU A 256 -25.20 -16.56 11.94
CA LEU A 256 -24.06 -15.68 12.14
C LEU A 256 -23.13 -16.19 13.24
N ALA A 257 -23.66 -16.68 14.36
CA ALA A 257 -22.87 -17.23 15.45
C ALA A 257 -22.04 -18.45 15.01
N ASP A 258 -22.66 -19.36 14.24
CA ASP A 258 -21.97 -20.52 13.67
C ASP A 258 -20.90 -20.08 12.67
N ALA A 259 -21.21 -19.15 11.76
CA ALA A 259 -20.27 -18.63 10.78
C ALA A 259 -19.07 -17.91 11.43
N LEU A 260 -19.29 -17.16 12.51
CA LEU A 260 -18.23 -16.57 13.31
C LEU A 260 -17.39 -17.63 14.02
N GLY A 261 -18.02 -18.67 14.55
CA GLY A 261 -17.31 -19.83 15.13
C GLY A 261 -16.39 -20.50 14.12
N ASP A 262 -16.88 -20.75 12.90
CA ASP A 262 -16.11 -21.36 11.82
C ASP A 262 -14.93 -20.46 11.37
N ALA A 263 -15.19 -19.16 11.22
CA ALA A 263 -14.17 -18.17 10.85
C ALA A 263 -13.03 -18.11 11.89
N LEU A 264 -13.35 -18.21 13.18
CA LEU A 264 -12.34 -18.22 14.25
C LEU A 264 -11.61 -19.57 14.34
N ALA A 265 -12.32 -20.69 14.17
CA ALA A 265 -11.72 -22.03 14.24
C ALA A 265 -10.78 -22.34 13.07
N THR A 266 -11.04 -21.76 11.90
CA THR A 266 -10.16 -21.89 10.71
C THR A 266 -8.85 -21.11 10.90
N SER A 267 -8.79 -20.24 11.91
CA SER A 267 -7.68 -19.33 12.16
C SER A 267 -6.66 -19.84 13.22
N GLU A 268 -6.93 -20.98 13.87
CA GLU A 268 -6.00 -21.68 14.79
C GLU A 268 -5.09 -22.70 14.08
#